data_AF-A0AAW0J4U4-F1
#
_entry.id   AF-A0AAW0J4U4-F1
#
_cell.length_a   1.000
_cell.length_b   1.000
_cell.length_c   1.000
_cell.angle_alpha   90.00
_cell.angle_beta   90.00
_cell.angle_gamma   90.00
#
_symmetry.space_group_name_H-M   'P 1'
#
loop_
_entity.id
_entity.type
_entity.pdbx_description
1 polymer ?
#
loop_
_entity_poly.entity_id
_entity_poly.type
_entity_poly.pdbx_seq_one_letter_code
_entity_poly.pdbx_strand_id
1 'polypeptide(L)'
;MRITTLDAPYDDEQMKEIFQLIVATFENLSICLMCTIEVSILDIVAKVQSCLVMLDLECDALIVEMFQIFFQIIRSIYSLVVFLAMETIMSLNKYKEISLILLSPLLASVRKEIQKVSTFL
;
A
#
# COMPACT_ATOMS: atom_id res chain seq x y z
N MET A 1 10.83 38.33 9.80
CA MET A 1 10.13 37.36 10.68
C MET A 1 10.25 36.00 10.02
N ARG A 2 11.22 35.19 10.46
CA ARG A 2 11.47 33.84 9.93
C ARG A 2 10.61 32.90 10.79
N ILE A 3 9.54 32.36 10.21
CA ILE A 3 8.78 31.30 10.85
C ILE A 3 9.64 30.06 10.67
N THR A 4 10.30 29.66 11.75
CA THR A 4 10.94 28.35 11.93
C THR A 4 9.95 27.28 11.48
N THR A 5 10.21 26.65 10.33
CA THR A 5 9.76 25.29 10.06
C THR A 5 10.28 24.44 11.19
N LEU A 6 9.38 23.95 12.05
CA LEU A 6 9.69 22.89 13.00
C LEU A 6 10.39 21.79 12.21
N ASP A 7 11.63 21.47 12.58
CA ASP A 7 12.34 20.33 12.00
C ASP A 7 11.40 19.12 12.09
N ALA A 8 11.15 18.48 10.95
CA ALA A 8 10.40 17.24 10.95
C ALA A 8 11.09 16.28 11.95
N PRO A 9 10.32 15.56 12.78
CA PRO A 9 10.92 14.70 13.82
C PRO A 9 11.79 13.59 13.22
N TYR A 10 11.62 13.32 11.92
CA TYR A 10 12.36 12.35 11.14
C TYR A 10 12.88 13.03 9.87
N ASP A 11 14.13 12.71 9.51
CA ASP A 11 14.64 13.02 8.18
C ASP A 11 14.07 12.05 7.12
N ASP A 12 14.35 12.33 5.84
CA ASP A 12 13.84 11.55 4.72
C ASP A 12 14.27 10.08 4.77
N GLU A 13 15.50 9.79 5.22
CA GLU A 13 16.01 8.41 5.31
C GLU A 13 15.34 7.65 6.46
N GLN A 14 15.15 8.32 7.60
CA GLN A 14 14.39 7.76 8.71
C GLN A 14 12.94 7.47 8.33
N MET A 15 12.30 8.36 7.57
CA MET A 15 10.94 8.14 7.07
C MET A 15 10.87 6.96 6.10
N LYS A 16 11.88 6.77 5.24
CA LYS A 16 11.98 5.61 4.34
C LYS A 16 12.07 4.30 5.12
N GLU A 17 12.90 4.23 6.17
CA GLU A 17 13.01 3.05 7.04
C GLU A 17 11.67 2.75 7.75
N ILE A 18 10.98 3.78 8.24
CA ILE A 18 9.64 3.63 8.84
C ILE A 18 8.66 3.04 7.83
N PHE A 19 8.68 3.54 6.58
CA PHE A 19 7.82 3.03 5.53
C PHE A 19 8.13 1.58 5.14
N GLN A 20 9.41 1.19 5.10
CA GLN A 20 9.80 -0.20 4.90
C GLN A 20 9.22 -1.10 5.98
N LEU A 21 9.32 -0.69 7.26
CA LEU A 21 8.77 -1.45 8.37
C LEU A 21 7.24 -1.57 8.28
N ILE A 22 6.55 -0.48 7.93
CA ILE A 22 5.11 -0.47 7.72
C ILE A 22 4.72 -1.45 6.61
N VAL A 23 5.35 -1.40 5.45
CA VAL A 23 5.03 -2.31 4.32
C VAL A 23 5.26 -3.76 4.71
N ALA A 24 6.37 -4.07 5.40
CA ALA A 24 6.66 -5.41 5.90
C ALA A 24 5.59 -5.93 6.89
N THR A 25 4.96 -5.05 7.69
CA THR A 25 3.86 -5.47 8.58
C THR A 25 2.64 -6.00 7.83
N PHE A 26 2.43 -5.57 6.58
CA PHE A 26 1.27 -5.95 5.79
C PHE A 26 1.36 -7.37 5.21
N GLU A 27 2.53 -8.00 5.19
CA GLU A 27 2.65 -9.42 4.83
C GLU A 27 1.84 -10.30 5.80
N ASN A 28 1.73 -9.89 7.06
CA ASN A 28 1.04 -10.65 8.11
C ASN A 28 -0.49 -10.43 8.12
N LEU A 29 -1.03 -9.52 7.31
CA LEU A 29 -2.47 -9.20 7.30
C LEU A 29 -3.35 -10.39 6.87
N SER A 30 -2.79 -11.35 6.13
CA SER A 30 -3.50 -12.57 5.71
C SER A 30 -3.71 -13.59 6.83
N ILE A 31 -2.92 -13.53 7.90
CA ILE A 31 -2.75 -14.67 8.83
C ILE A 31 -3.71 -14.59 10.02
N CYS A 32 -4.24 -13.41 10.35
CA CYS A 32 -5.04 -13.26 11.57
C CYS A 32 -6.37 -12.55 11.33
N LEU A 33 -7.47 -13.23 11.66
CA LEU A 33 -8.81 -12.63 11.76
C LEU A 33 -8.90 -11.52 12.84
N MET A 34 -7.89 -11.39 13.71
CA MET A 34 -7.86 -10.49 14.87
C MET A 34 -6.62 -9.57 14.90
N CYS A 35 -5.93 -9.37 13.78
CA CYS A 35 -4.79 -8.44 13.67
C CYS A 35 -5.23 -6.99 13.93
N THR A 36 -5.32 -6.57 15.18
CA THR A 36 -5.77 -5.22 15.55
C THR A 36 -4.70 -4.18 15.24
N ILE A 37 -3.41 -4.53 15.34
CA ILE A 37 -2.29 -3.60 15.14
C ILE A 37 -2.09 -3.33 13.65
N GLU A 38 -1.98 -4.37 12.81
CA GLU A 38 -1.77 -4.25 11.37
C GLU A 38 -2.95 -3.55 10.70
N VAL A 39 -4.17 -3.84 11.14
CA VAL A 39 -5.38 -3.14 10.67
C VAL A 39 -5.38 -1.68 11.13
N SER A 40 -4.92 -1.38 12.34
CA SER A 40 -4.78 0.01 12.80
C SER A 40 -3.72 0.77 12.02
N ILE A 41 -2.58 0.13 11.72
CA ILE A 41 -1.52 0.71 10.89
C ILE A 41 -2.04 0.97 9.48
N LEU A 42 -2.74 0.02 8.87
CA LEU A 42 -3.38 0.16 7.57
C LEU A 42 -4.37 1.33 7.53
N ASP A 43 -5.21 1.44 8.57
CA ASP A 43 -6.18 2.53 8.71
C ASP A 43 -5.49 3.90 8.85
N ILE A 44 -4.40 3.99 9.62
CA ILE A 44 -3.59 5.21 9.74
C ILE A 44 -2.99 5.58 8.39
N VAL A 45 -2.35 4.62 7.70
CA VAL A 45 -1.74 4.80 6.38
C VAL A 45 -2.76 5.34 5.37
N ALA A 46 -3.98 4.81 5.39
CA ALA A 46 -5.07 5.30 4.56
C ALA A 46 -5.49 6.73 4.93
N LYS A 47 -5.71 7.00 6.22
CA LYS A 47 -6.21 8.28 6.73
C LYS A 47 -5.25 9.45 6.52
N VAL A 48 -3.96 9.23 6.75
CA VAL A 48 -2.94 10.28 6.58
C VAL A 48 -2.37 10.32 5.16
N GLN A 49 -2.94 9.51 4.25
CA GLN A 49 -2.53 9.44 2.85
C GLN A 49 -1.03 9.21 2.68
N SER A 50 -0.45 8.28 3.46
CA SER A 50 1.00 8.06 3.51
C SER A 50 1.65 7.79 2.15
N CYS A 51 0.90 7.26 1.18
CA CYS A 51 1.40 7.08 -0.20
C CYS A 51 1.82 8.40 -0.86
N LEU A 52 1.22 9.54 -0.52
CA LEU A 52 1.64 10.85 -1.04
C LEU A 52 3.04 11.20 -0.54
N VAL A 53 3.31 10.96 0.75
CA VAL A 53 4.62 11.18 1.34
C VAL A 53 5.65 10.21 0.75
N MET A 54 5.28 8.93 0.58
CA MET A 54 6.13 7.95 -0.10
C MET A 54 6.48 8.37 -1.53
N LEU A 55 5.54 8.95 -2.28
CA LEU A 55 5.79 9.48 -3.63
C LEU A 55 6.72 10.69 -3.60
N ASP A 56 6.53 11.61 -2.65
CA ASP A 56 7.39 12.79 -2.51
C ASP A 56 8.84 12.41 -2.09
N LEU A 57 9.00 11.25 -1.43
CA LEU A 57 10.29 10.65 -1.06
C LEU A 57 10.84 9.65 -2.10
N GLU A 58 10.24 9.57 -3.30
CA GLU A 58 10.67 8.67 -4.39
C GLU A 58 10.67 7.17 -4.01
N CYS A 59 9.74 6.75 -3.16
CA CYS A 59 9.59 5.38 -2.66
C CYS A 59 8.67 4.49 -3.51
N ASP A 60 8.64 4.68 -4.83
CA ASP A 60 7.73 3.98 -5.75
C ASP A 60 7.80 2.45 -5.61
N ALA A 61 9.00 1.91 -5.38
CA ALA A 61 9.20 0.47 -5.20
C ALA A 61 8.44 -0.09 -3.99
N LEU A 62 8.42 0.65 -2.86
CA LEU A 62 7.69 0.24 -1.65
C LEU A 62 6.18 0.30 -1.86
N ILE A 63 5.69 1.27 -2.62
CA ILE A 63 4.27 1.36 -2.98
C ILE A 63 3.87 0.14 -3.84
N VAL A 64 4.71 -0.23 -4.81
CA VAL A 64 4.49 -1.41 -5.65
C VAL A 64 4.46 -2.68 -4.81
N GLU A 65 5.42 -2.85 -3.90
CA GLU A 65 5.50 -3.99 -2.99
C GLU A 65 4.25 -4.09 -2.11
N MET A 66 3.84 -2.99 -1.50
CA MET A 66 2.60 -2.90 -0.71
C MET A 66 1.37 -3.33 -1.53
N PHE A 67 1.26 -2.88 -2.78
CA PHE A 67 0.14 -3.27 -3.64
C PHE A 67 0.20 -4.74 -4.03
N GLN A 68 1.39 -5.28 -4.28
CA GLN A 68 1.57 -6.72 -4.54
C GLN A 68 1.12 -7.55 -3.34
N ILE A 69 1.49 -7.15 -2.12
CA ILE A 69 1.01 -7.78 -0.88
C ILE A 69 -0.51 -7.75 -0.85
N PHE A 70 -1.13 -6.59 -1.03
CA PHE A 70 -2.59 -6.46 -1.04
C PHE A 70 -3.25 -7.39 -2.08
N PHE A 71 -2.75 -7.42 -3.33
CA PHE A 71 -3.29 -8.30 -4.37
C PHE A 71 -3.16 -9.80 -4.03
N GLN A 72 -2.14 -10.20 -3.29
CA GLN A 72 -1.99 -11.59 -2.85
C GLN A 72 -3.02 -11.95 -1.79
N ILE A 73 -3.28 -11.06 -0.84
CA ILE A 73 -4.10 -11.35 0.34
C ILE A 73 -5.58 -10.99 0.17
N ILE A 74 -5.94 -10.10 -0.77
CA ILE A 74 -7.30 -9.53 -0.92
C ILE A 74 -8.40 -10.60 -1.06
N ARG A 75 -8.06 -11.76 -1.65
CA ARG A 75 -8.99 -12.88 -1.83
C ARG A 75 -9.32 -13.64 -0.53
N SER A 76 -8.49 -13.45 0.50
CA SER A 76 -8.57 -14.13 1.79
C SER A 76 -9.05 -13.20 2.91
N ILE A 77 -9.39 -11.94 2.59
CA ILE A 77 -9.86 -10.94 3.56
C ILE A 77 -11.37 -11.09 3.76
N TYR A 78 -11.79 -11.28 5.01
CA TYR A 78 -13.20 -11.34 5.40
C TYR A 78 -13.73 -10.01 5.98
N SER A 79 -12.84 -9.07 6.30
CA SER A 79 -13.20 -7.77 6.89
C SER A 79 -13.39 -6.70 5.82
N LEU A 80 -14.62 -6.19 5.69
CA LEU A 80 -14.94 -5.10 4.77
C LEU A 80 -14.18 -3.81 5.09
N VAL A 81 -13.91 -3.55 6.37
CA VAL A 81 -13.15 -2.35 6.79
C VAL A 81 -11.73 -2.40 6.27
N VAL A 82 -11.08 -3.56 6.36
CA VAL A 82 -9.72 -3.78 5.83
C VAL A 82 -9.72 -3.64 4.31
N PHE A 83 -10.73 -4.20 3.64
CA PHE A 83 -10.87 -4.09 2.19
C PHE A 83 -11.00 -2.63 1.73
N LEU A 84 -11.85 -1.83 2.38
CA LEU A 84 -12.04 -0.42 2.04
C LEU A 84 -10.78 0.42 2.31
N ALA A 85 -10.02 0.11 3.36
CA ALA A 85 -8.75 0.75 3.62
C ALA A 85 -7.72 0.46 2.51
N MET A 86 -7.60 -0.81 2.08
CA MET A 86 -6.76 -1.17 0.92
C MET A 86 -7.22 -0.48 -0.35
N GLU A 87 -8.52 -0.45 -0.63
CA GLU A 87 -9.09 0.24 -1.78
C GLU A 87 -8.74 1.74 -1.76
N THR A 88 -8.85 2.38 -0.59
CA THR A 88 -8.53 3.80 -0.41
C THR A 88 -7.05 4.06 -0.71
N ILE A 89 -6.15 3.23 -0.16
CA ILE A 89 -4.71 3.32 -0.38
C ILE A 89 -4.39 3.09 -1.87
N MET A 90 -4.97 2.09 -2.51
CA MET A 90 -4.73 1.78 -3.92
C MET A 90 -5.36 2.81 -4.87
N SER A 91 -6.43 3.48 -4.44
CA SER A 91 -7.10 4.54 -5.21
C SER A 91 -6.30 5.85 -5.24
N LEU A 92 -5.30 6.03 -4.37
CA LEU A 92 -4.36 7.16 -4.45
C LEU A 92 -3.57 7.20 -5.78
N ASN A 93 -3.47 6.08 -6.50
CA ASN A 93 -2.97 6.06 -7.89
C ASN A 93 -3.74 7.00 -8.84
N LYS A 94 -4.96 7.44 -8.50
CA LYS A 94 -5.79 8.23 -9.40
C LYS A 94 -5.38 9.72 -9.49
N TYR A 95 -4.45 10.21 -8.66
CA TYR A 95 -4.24 11.66 -8.47
C TYR A 95 -2.91 12.24 -8.99
N LYS A 96 -1.97 11.42 -9.44
CA LYS A 96 -0.80 11.82 -10.23
C LYS A 96 -0.65 10.81 -11.35
N GLU A 97 -0.35 11.28 -12.57
CA GLU A 97 -0.10 10.50 -13.79
C GLU A 97 0.48 9.12 -13.44
N ILE A 98 -0.33 8.06 -13.61
CA ILE A 98 -0.01 6.72 -13.08
C ILE A 98 1.34 6.29 -13.67
N SER A 99 2.37 6.20 -12.83
CA SER A 99 3.64 5.60 -13.21
C SER A 99 3.35 4.17 -13.70
N LEU A 100 3.80 3.83 -14.92
CA LEU A 100 3.57 2.51 -15.53
C LEU A 100 4.03 1.35 -14.63
N ILE A 101 4.97 1.63 -13.74
CA ILE A 101 5.49 0.73 -12.71
C ILE A 101 4.35 0.29 -11.75
N LEU A 102 3.43 1.17 -11.39
CA LEU A 102 2.28 0.90 -10.51
C LEU A 102 1.12 0.19 -11.23
N LEU A 103 1.08 0.25 -12.57
CA LEU A 103 0.14 -0.53 -13.40
C LEU A 103 0.54 -2.00 -13.51
N SER A 104 1.84 -2.29 -13.37
CA SER A 104 2.39 -3.63 -13.54
C SER A 104 1.78 -4.70 -12.62
N PRO A 105 1.52 -4.45 -11.31
CA PRO A 105 0.95 -5.47 -10.43
C PRO A 105 -0.53 -5.73 -10.75
N LEU A 106 -1.26 -4.69 -11.15
CA LEU A 106 -2.68 -4.80 -11.52
C LEU A 106 -2.83 -5.59 -12.82
N LEU A 107 -2.00 -5.30 -13.83
CA LEU A 107 -1.92 -6.07 -15.08
C LEU A 107 -1.51 -7.53 -14.84
N ALA A 108 -0.54 -7.77 -13.96
CA ALA A 108 -0.12 -9.12 -13.58
C ALA A 108 -1.27 -9.90 -12.91
N SER A 109 -2.02 -9.25 -12.02
CA SER A 109 -3.19 -9.85 -11.35
C SER A 109 -4.29 -10.22 -12.35
N VAL A 110 -4.66 -9.30 -13.25
CA VAL A 110 -5.65 -9.56 -14.31
C VAL A 110 -5.20 -10.68 -15.24
N ARG A 111 -3.92 -10.70 -15.65
CA ARG A 111 -3.38 -11.75 -16.52
C ARG A 111 -3.44 -13.13 -15.87
N LYS A 112 -3.19 -13.21 -14.56
CA LYS A 112 -3.27 -14.46 -13.78
C LYS A 112 -4.69 -15.01 -13.75
N GLU A 113 -5.70 -14.15 -13.64
CA GLU A 113 -7.10 -14.58 -13.70
C GLU A 113 -7.52 -15.01 -15.11
N ILE A 114 -7.08 -14.30 -16.16
CA ILE A 114 -7.32 -14.70 -17.55
C ILE A 114 -6.71 -16.08 -17.85
N GLN A 115 -5.47 -16.32 -17.42
CA GLN A 115 -4.80 -17.60 -17.62
C GLN A 115 -5.55 -18.75 -16.93
N LYS A 116 -6.00 -18.54 -15.68
CA LYS A 116 -6.83 -19.54 -14.98
C LYS A 116 -8.10 -19.85 -15.78
N VAL A 117 -8.82 -18.84 -16.27
CA VAL A 117 -10.05 -19.04 -17.08
C VAL A 117 -9.74 -19.81 -18.37
N SER A 118 -8.62 -19.52 -19.05
CA SER A 118 -8.23 -20.21 -20.27
C SER A 118 -7.83 -21.67 -20.07
N THR A 119 -7.40 -22.09 -18.87
CA THR A 119 -7.15 -23.50 -18.54
C THR A 119 -8.41 -24.33 -18.30
N PHE A 120 -9.60 -23.72 -18.26
CA PHE A 120 -10.89 -24.42 -18.11
C PHE A 120 -11.71 -24.51 -19.41
N LEU A 121 -11.14 -24.07 -20.55
CA LEU A 121 -11.72 -24.15 -21.90
C LEU A 121 -10.84 -25.04 -22.78
#